data_AF-A0A0Z8RBC2-F1
#
_entry.id   AF-A0A0Z8RBC2-F1
#
_cell.length_a   1.000
_cell.length_b   1.000
_cell.length_c   1.000
_cell.angle_alpha   90.00
_cell.angle_beta   90.00
_cell.angle_gamma   90.00
#
_symmetry.space_group_name_H-M   'P 1'
#
loop_
_entity.id
_entity.type
_entity.pdbx_description
1 polymer ?
#
loop_
_entity_poly.entity_id
_entity_poly.type
_entity_poly.pdbx_seq_one_letter_code
_entity_poly.pdbx_strand_id
1 'polypeptide(L)'
;MDIANSLRRYLILKNNLIPSTQNRIKELGREIFQAEVTLNAISDEKVFLEDFKWDIRTRGFTIFNLVHLPSLIVFFIFLIVVLLSIAGIAIIGVIIETIIRTFILFQDFEFEDTFFYIPIKAVEDFIYYPPSIPIPIVVGLLIVWVLYSIRQVRKNRIHYENVVIAENRKKNALVPGKRRKQQLVVDNLKNTLKSTETQLLNHQNELMNIMNTISIPNQYWTNDEVINFLIQKLEYGQAKTIGKALNLWDIEVSTRRVEQASKAVIKETRESEARLARQRQEQFIQATKAQQARDEVQEKIAEEMKRKNDHDAIHDNIAKKNGWL
;
A
#
# COMPACT_ATOMS: atom_id res chain seq x y z
N MET A 1 -44.58 -0.29 -27.96
CA MET A 1 -43.48 -0.55 -27.01
C MET A 1 -43.95 -1.64 -26.06
N ASP A 2 -43.19 -2.74 -25.94
CA ASP A 2 -43.56 -3.82 -25.03
C ASP A 2 -43.22 -3.41 -23.59
N ILE A 3 -44.27 -3.10 -22.82
CA ILE A 3 -44.18 -2.60 -21.46
C ILE A 3 -43.45 -3.59 -20.55
N ALA A 4 -43.69 -4.90 -20.72
CA ALA A 4 -43.04 -5.92 -19.89
C ALA A 4 -41.51 -5.92 -20.13
N ASN A 5 -41.10 -5.82 -21.39
CA ASN A 5 -39.68 -5.69 -21.73
C ASN A 5 -39.05 -4.40 -21.18
N SER A 6 -39.77 -3.29 -21.19
CA SER A 6 -39.29 -2.03 -20.59
C SER A 6 -39.16 -2.13 -19.07
N LEU A 7 -40.09 -2.80 -18.38
CA LEU A 7 -39.98 -3.05 -16.93
C LEU A 7 -38.85 -4.00 -16.58
N ARG A 8 -38.61 -5.06 -17.37
CA ARG A 8 -37.42 -5.92 -17.22
C ARG A 8 -36.14 -5.12 -17.41
N ARG A 9 -36.11 -4.27 -18.44
CA ARG A 9 -34.97 -3.39 -18.72
C ARG A 9 -34.71 -2.42 -17.57
N TYR A 10 -35.75 -1.87 -16.95
CA TYR A 10 -35.65 -1.05 -15.75
C TYR A 10 -34.95 -1.81 -14.60
N LEU A 11 -35.39 -3.04 -14.29
CA LEU A 11 -34.78 -3.85 -13.24
C LEU A 11 -33.31 -4.17 -13.53
N ILE A 12 -32.99 -4.52 -14.78
CA ILE A 12 -31.60 -4.77 -15.21
C ILE A 12 -30.74 -3.51 -15.06
N LEU A 13 -31.25 -2.34 -15.46
CA LEU A 13 -30.54 -1.07 -15.31
C LEU A 13 -30.30 -0.73 -13.84
N LYS A 14 -31.35 -0.77 -13.03
CA LYS A 14 -31.34 -0.41 -11.60
C LYS A 14 -30.43 -1.32 -10.78
N ASN A 15 -30.56 -2.63 -10.95
CA ASN A 15 -29.96 -3.60 -10.03
C ASN A 15 -28.60 -4.12 -10.51
N ASN A 16 -28.34 -4.12 -11.83
CA ASN A 16 -27.14 -4.72 -12.39
C ASN A 16 -26.25 -3.69 -13.10
N LEU A 17 -26.74 -3.05 -14.16
CA LEU A 17 -25.89 -2.25 -15.05
C LEU A 17 -25.39 -0.97 -14.39
N ILE A 18 -26.26 -0.19 -13.72
CA ILE A 18 -25.85 1.05 -13.05
C ILE A 18 -24.87 0.75 -11.89
N PRO A 19 -25.16 -0.15 -10.94
CA PRO A 19 -24.23 -0.47 -9.87
C PRO A 19 -22.91 -1.06 -10.36
N SER A 20 -22.93 -1.96 -11.34
CA SER A 20 -21.69 -2.54 -11.89
C SER A 20 -20.83 -1.50 -12.58
N THR A 21 -21.43 -0.59 -13.35
CA THR A 21 -20.73 0.51 -14.02
C THR A 21 -20.14 1.49 -13.00
N GLN A 22 -20.86 1.81 -11.92
CA GLN A 22 -20.35 2.63 -10.82
C GLN A 22 -19.16 1.97 -10.10
N ASN A 23 -19.22 0.65 -9.87
CA ASN A 23 -18.10 -0.08 -9.29
C ASN A 23 -16.88 -0.07 -10.22
N ARG A 24 -17.10 -0.26 -11.53
CA ARG A 24 -16.02 -0.20 -12.52
C ARG A 24 -15.34 1.17 -12.57
N ILE A 25 -16.10 2.26 -12.46
CA ILE A 25 -15.57 3.64 -12.35
C ILE A 25 -14.65 3.77 -11.13
N LYS A 26 -15.05 3.23 -9.96
CA LYS A 26 -14.22 3.25 -8.74
C LYS A 26 -12.92 2.45 -8.91
N GLU A 27 -13.00 1.26 -9.52
CA GLU A 27 -11.83 0.43 -9.82
C GLU A 27 -10.86 1.15 -10.76
N LEU A 28 -11.36 1.71 -11.86
CA LEU A 28 -10.56 2.48 -12.81
C LEU A 28 -9.89 3.69 -12.13
N GLY A 29 -10.58 4.39 -11.24
CA GLY A 29 -9.98 5.47 -10.44
C GLY A 29 -8.78 5.01 -9.62
N ARG A 30 -8.86 3.83 -9.00
CA ARG A 30 -7.74 3.22 -8.27
C ARG A 30 -6.61 2.79 -9.21
N GLU A 31 -6.92 2.17 -10.35
CA GLU A 31 -5.93 1.77 -11.35
C GLU A 31 -5.17 2.98 -11.91
N ILE A 32 -5.88 4.08 -12.21
CA ILE A 32 -5.28 5.36 -12.66
C ILE A 32 -4.32 5.89 -11.59
N PHE A 33 -4.76 5.95 -10.33
CA PHE A 33 -3.92 6.44 -9.24
C PHE A 33 -2.61 5.63 -9.12
N GLN A 34 -2.69 4.30 -9.15
CA GLN A 34 -1.49 3.44 -9.11
C GLN A 34 -0.58 3.64 -10.33
N ALA A 35 -1.17 3.79 -11.52
CA ALA A 35 -0.44 4.03 -12.74
C ALA A 35 0.25 5.41 -12.75
N GLU A 36 -0.38 6.44 -12.19
CA GLU A 36 0.17 7.79 -12.00
C GLU A 36 1.28 7.83 -10.96
N VAL A 37 1.14 7.13 -9.83
CA VAL A 37 2.22 6.98 -8.84
C VAL A 37 3.45 6.35 -9.49
N THR A 38 3.24 5.30 -10.29
CA THR A 38 4.31 4.64 -11.04
C THR A 38 4.95 5.58 -12.06
N LEU A 39 4.14 6.36 -12.78
CA LEU A 39 4.62 7.37 -13.72
C LEU A 39 5.48 8.44 -13.04
N ASN A 40 5.04 8.95 -11.90
CA ASN A 40 5.74 9.98 -11.13
C ASN A 40 7.03 9.45 -10.49
N ALA A 41 7.09 8.16 -10.17
CA ALA A 41 8.32 7.50 -9.72
C ALA A 41 9.37 7.36 -10.83
N ILE A 42 8.98 7.46 -12.11
CA ILE A 42 9.92 7.50 -13.23
C ILE A 42 10.46 8.93 -13.34
N SER A 43 11.70 9.13 -12.84
CA SER A 43 12.37 10.43 -12.87
C SER A 43 12.48 10.98 -14.30
N ASP A 44 12.08 12.24 -14.47
CA ASP A 44 12.26 12.97 -15.72
C ASP A 44 13.73 13.27 -15.97
N GLU A 45 14.11 13.18 -17.24
CA GLU A 45 15.43 13.46 -17.81
C GLU A 45 16.04 14.82 -17.41
N LYS A 46 15.24 15.77 -16.91
CA LYS A 46 15.69 17.08 -16.44
C LYS A 46 16.66 17.00 -15.25
N VAL A 47 16.39 16.13 -14.28
CA VAL A 47 17.24 16.02 -13.08
C VAL A 47 18.60 15.41 -13.43
N PHE A 48 18.62 14.41 -14.31
CA PHE A 48 19.86 13.76 -14.74
C PHE A 48 20.75 14.66 -15.62
N LEU A 49 20.16 15.52 -16.44
CA LEU A 49 20.92 16.48 -17.24
C LEU A 49 21.48 17.65 -16.40
N GLU A 50 20.77 18.08 -15.36
CA GLU A 50 21.28 19.09 -14.42
C GLU A 50 22.39 18.53 -13.54
N ASP A 51 22.23 17.33 -12.98
CA ASP A 51 23.29 16.65 -12.23
C ASP A 51 24.50 16.35 -13.12
N PHE A 52 24.27 15.95 -14.38
CA PHE A 52 25.35 15.72 -15.33
C PHE A 52 26.06 17.01 -15.76
N LYS A 53 25.32 18.10 -15.97
CA LYS A 53 25.91 19.43 -16.21
C LYS A 53 26.70 19.90 -15.00
N TRP A 54 26.20 19.64 -13.79
CA TRP A 54 26.89 19.95 -12.55
C TRP A 54 28.17 19.12 -12.42
N ASP A 55 28.13 17.80 -12.64
CA ASP A 55 29.31 16.93 -12.60
C ASP A 55 30.35 17.26 -13.68
N ILE A 56 29.92 17.63 -14.90
CA ILE A 56 30.84 18.15 -15.93
C ILE A 56 31.44 19.49 -15.50
N ARG A 57 30.64 20.38 -14.90
CA ARG A 57 31.10 21.71 -14.46
C ARG A 57 32.06 21.62 -13.27
N THR A 58 31.84 20.67 -12.35
CA THR A 58 32.67 20.49 -11.15
C THR A 58 33.90 19.62 -11.39
N ARG A 59 33.81 18.59 -12.25
CA ARG A 59 34.90 17.61 -12.48
C ARG A 59 35.61 17.76 -13.83
N GLY A 60 34.93 18.28 -14.85
CA GLY A 60 35.39 18.23 -16.25
C GLY A 60 36.07 19.50 -16.78
N PHE A 61 35.81 20.68 -16.20
CA PHE A 61 36.17 21.95 -16.86
C PHE A 61 36.76 23.04 -15.96
N THR A 62 37.07 22.74 -14.72
CA THR A 62 37.71 23.70 -13.83
C THR A 62 39.23 23.59 -13.96
N ILE A 63 39.85 24.75 -14.19
CA ILE A 63 41.29 25.03 -14.18
C ILE A 63 42.01 24.42 -12.95
N PHE A 64 41.27 24.06 -11.89
CA PHE A 64 41.74 23.27 -10.74
C PHE A 64 42.27 21.87 -11.08
N ASN A 65 41.94 21.28 -12.23
CA ASN A 65 42.53 20.00 -12.66
C ASN A 65 43.95 20.14 -13.24
N LEU A 66 44.46 21.36 -13.50
CA LEU A 66 45.90 21.57 -13.72
C LEU A 66 46.71 21.28 -12.45
N VAL A 67 46.09 21.49 -11.29
CA VAL A 67 46.68 21.28 -9.96
C VAL A 67 46.02 20.04 -9.31
N HIS A 68 45.83 18.97 -10.08
CA HIS A 68 45.35 17.71 -9.51
C HIS A 68 46.48 17.08 -8.69
N LEU A 69 46.17 16.65 -7.46
CA LEU A 69 47.10 16.05 -6.50
C LEU A 69 48.14 15.05 -7.11
N PRO A 70 47.78 14.14 -8.04
CA PRO A 70 48.74 13.27 -8.72
C PRO A 70 49.71 14.00 -9.65
N SER A 71 49.27 15.07 -10.34
CA SER A 71 50.14 15.90 -11.19
C SER A 71 51.17 16.65 -10.34
N LEU A 72 50.75 17.16 -9.17
CA LEU A 72 51.66 17.76 -8.20
C LEU A 72 52.65 16.73 -7.64
N ILE A 73 52.17 15.54 -7.24
CA ILE A 73 53.03 14.47 -6.74
C ILE A 73 54.09 14.08 -7.77
N VAL A 74 53.70 13.87 -9.04
CA VAL A 74 54.64 13.53 -10.12
C VAL A 74 55.65 14.66 -10.34
N PHE A 75 55.21 15.93 -10.29
CA PHE A 75 56.12 17.08 -10.38
C PHE A 75 57.14 17.10 -9.24
N PHE A 76 56.71 16.92 -7.99
CA PHE A 76 57.61 16.87 -6.84
C PHE A 76 58.61 15.71 -6.94
N ILE A 77 58.17 14.53 -7.39
CA ILE A 77 59.07 13.38 -7.61
C ILE A 77 60.14 13.72 -8.65
N PHE A 78 59.74 14.28 -9.80
CA PHE A 78 60.70 14.69 -10.84
C PHE A 78 61.65 15.79 -10.36
N LEU A 79 61.15 16.77 -9.61
CA LEU A 79 61.95 17.83 -9.03
C LEU A 79 63.02 17.26 -8.07
N ILE A 80 62.64 16.33 -7.20
CA ILE A 80 63.57 15.66 -6.27
C ILE A 80 64.64 14.89 -7.05
N VAL A 81 64.26 14.13 -8.08
CA VAL A 81 65.22 13.36 -8.90
C VAL A 81 66.21 14.29 -9.60
N VAL A 82 65.75 15.40 -10.16
CA VAL A 82 66.63 16.40 -10.80
C VAL A 82 67.56 17.05 -9.78
N LEU A 83 67.07 17.38 -8.59
CA LEU A 83 67.89 17.94 -7.51
C LEU A 83 68.99 16.99 -7.08
N LEU A 84 68.67 15.72 -6.85
CA LEU A 84 69.65 14.70 -6.51
C LEU A 84 70.69 14.50 -7.62
N SER A 85 70.27 14.60 -8.88
CA SER A 85 71.18 14.47 -10.02
C SER A 85 72.15 15.64 -10.13
N ILE A 86 71.67 16.89 -9.98
CA ILE A 86 72.52 18.09 -10.00
C ILE A 86 73.48 18.08 -8.81
N ALA A 87 72.99 17.71 -7.63
CA ALA A 87 73.78 17.53 -6.43
C ALA A 87 74.95 16.55 -6.66
N GLY A 88 74.64 15.36 -7.18
CA GLY A 88 75.66 14.34 -7.47
C GLY A 88 76.70 14.83 -8.48
N ILE A 89 76.28 15.49 -9.56
CA ILE A 89 77.19 16.04 -10.56
C ILE A 89 78.09 17.13 -9.96
N ALA A 90 77.54 18.01 -9.12
CA ALA A 90 78.30 19.06 -8.46
C ALA A 90 79.35 18.50 -7.49
N ILE A 91 78.97 17.52 -6.65
CA ILE A 91 79.89 16.84 -5.73
C ILE A 91 81.02 16.15 -6.50
N ILE A 92 80.69 15.39 -7.55
CA ILE A 92 81.68 14.74 -8.42
C ILE A 92 82.60 15.78 -9.05
N GLY A 93 82.04 16.89 -9.53
CA GLY A 93 82.80 18.00 -10.12
C GLY A 93 83.81 18.60 -9.14
N VAL A 94 83.39 18.91 -7.91
CA VAL A 94 84.26 19.44 -6.85
C VAL A 94 85.35 18.44 -6.48
N ILE A 95 85.01 17.16 -6.35
CA ILE A 95 85.98 16.10 -6.04
C ILE A 95 87.02 16.00 -7.15
N ILE A 96 86.60 15.93 -8.42
CA ILE A 96 87.51 15.84 -9.57
C ILE A 96 88.38 17.08 -9.67
N GLU A 97 87.80 18.29 -9.57
CA GLU A 97 88.58 19.54 -9.63
C GLU A 97 89.61 19.61 -8.50
N THR A 98 89.21 19.23 -7.29
CA THR A 98 90.09 19.26 -6.12
C THR A 98 91.20 18.21 -6.25
N ILE A 99 90.89 16.99 -6.69
CA ILE A 99 91.91 15.95 -6.97
C ILE A 99 92.89 16.42 -8.04
N ILE A 100 92.40 17.01 -9.14
CA ILE A 100 93.26 17.53 -10.22
C ILE A 100 94.16 18.66 -9.69
N ARG A 101 93.62 19.62 -8.92
CA ARG A 101 94.42 20.70 -8.32
C ARG A 101 95.48 20.15 -7.36
N THR A 102 95.12 19.22 -6.48
CA THR A 102 96.06 18.62 -5.53
C THR A 102 97.16 17.85 -6.27
N PHE A 103 96.82 17.02 -7.27
CA PHE A 103 97.80 16.28 -8.08
C PHE A 103 98.73 17.17 -8.90
N ILE A 104 98.26 18.33 -9.38
CA ILE A 104 99.06 19.25 -10.20
C ILE A 104 99.92 20.19 -9.35
N LEU A 105 99.46 20.60 -8.16
CA LEU A 105 100.14 21.64 -7.36
C LEU A 105 101.00 21.10 -6.21
N PHE A 106 100.76 19.91 -5.66
CA PHE A 106 101.51 19.37 -4.53
C PHE A 106 101.76 17.86 -4.68
N GLN A 107 103.02 17.46 -4.82
CA GLN A 107 103.43 16.06 -5.02
C GLN A 107 103.62 15.25 -3.73
N ASP A 108 103.48 15.87 -2.55
CA ASP A 108 103.78 15.23 -1.25
C ASP A 108 102.55 15.24 -0.32
N PHE A 109 101.57 14.37 -0.57
CA PHE A 109 100.48 14.09 0.38
C PHE A 109 100.24 12.59 0.55
N GLU A 110 99.90 12.19 1.78
CA GLU A 110 99.55 10.81 2.13
C GLU A 110 98.25 10.38 1.42
N PHE A 111 98.25 9.15 0.90
CA PHE A 111 97.18 8.60 0.06
C PHE A 111 95.79 8.67 0.73
N GLU A 112 95.73 8.56 2.06
CA GLU A 112 94.49 8.61 2.84
C GLU A 112 93.80 9.99 2.79
N ASP A 113 94.57 11.07 2.89
CA ASP A 113 94.02 12.44 2.86
C ASP A 113 93.46 12.81 1.49
N THR A 114 94.09 12.34 0.40
CA THR A 114 93.68 12.72 -0.95
C THR A 114 92.46 11.92 -1.43
N PHE A 115 92.40 10.63 -1.13
CA PHE A 115 91.37 9.74 -1.69
C PHE A 115 90.18 9.49 -0.76
N PHE A 116 90.32 9.67 0.56
CA PHE A 116 89.21 9.49 1.50
C PHE A 116 88.74 10.81 2.11
N TYR A 117 89.65 11.65 2.61
CA TYR A 117 89.25 12.86 3.32
C TYR A 117 88.65 13.93 2.39
N ILE A 118 89.21 14.16 1.20
CA ILE A 118 88.69 15.14 0.23
C ILE A 118 87.25 14.80 -0.21
N PRO A 119 86.92 13.55 -0.63
CA PRO A 119 85.53 13.19 -0.92
C PRO A 119 84.58 13.34 0.27
N ILE A 120 85.01 12.96 1.48
CA ILE A 120 84.18 13.09 2.69
C ILE A 120 83.88 14.56 2.99
N LYS A 121 84.89 15.42 2.91
CA LYS A 121 84.74 16.87 3.14
C LYS A 121 83.90 17.54 2.06
N ALA A 122 84.03 17.14 0.79
CA ALA A 122 83.19 17.66 -0.29
C ALA A 122 81.70 17.29 -0.11
N VAL A 123 81.42 16.11 0.46
CA VAL A 123 80.05 15.72 0.84
C VAL A 123 79.58 16.51 2.06
N GLU A 124 80.43 16.72 3.06
CA GLU A 124 80.13 17.51 4.25
C GLU A 124 79.79 18.98 3.89
N ASP A 125 80.63 19.62 3.06
CA ASP A 125 80.41 20.99 2.58
C ASP A 125 79.14 21.11 1.75
N PHE A 126 78.76 20.07 0.98
CA PHE A 126 77.50 20.04 0.25
C PHE A 126 76.28 19.99 1.19
N ILE A 127 76.38 19.26 2.31
CA ILE A 127 75.30 19.18 3.31
C ILE A 127 75.11 20.51 4.03
N TYR A 128 76.20 21.20 4.38
CA TYR A 128 76.15 22.47 5.10
C TYR A 128 75.91 23.69 4.20
N TYR A 129 76.35 23.65 2.94
CA TYR A 129 76.20 24.73 1.96
C TYR A 129 75.70 24.20 0.61
N PRO A 130 74.41 23.84 0.50
CA PRO A 130 73.87 23.28 -0.72
C PRO A 130 73.93 24.30 -1.87
N PRO A 131 74.33 23.89 -3.09
CA PRO A 131 74.38 24.78 -4.25
C PRO A 131 72.98 25.28 -4.59
N SER A 132 72.90 26.56 -4.95
CA SER A 132 71.66 27.18 -5.43
C SER A 132 71.26 26.59 -6.77
N ILE A 133 69.98 26.21 -6.90
CA ILE A 133 69.45 25.64 -8.12
C ILE A 133 69.49 26.72 -9.22
N PRO A 134 70.12 26.47 -10.37
CA PRO A 134 70.12 27.43 -11.47
C PRO A 134 68.68 27.72 -11.91
N ILE A 135 68.31 29.01 -11.91
CA ILE A 135 66.98 29.49 -12.33
C ILE A 135 66.52 28.90 -13.67
N PRO A 136 67.38 28.75 -14.71
CA PRO A 136 66.97 28.17 -16.00
C PRO A 136 66.43 26.73 -15.90
N ILE A 137 66.93 25.92 -14.96
CA ILE A 137 66.49 24.53 -14.78
C ILE A 137 65.09 24.49 -14.16
N VAL A 138 64.83 25.35 -13.17
CA VAL A 138 63.51 25.49 -12.55
C VAL A 138 62.47 25.95 -13.57
N VAL A 139 62.85 26.93 -14.41
CA VAL A 139 61.99 27.41 -15.51
C VAL A 139 61.71 26.29 -16.52
N GLY A 140 62.71 25.49 -16.89
CA GLY A 140 62.53 24.34 -17.77
C GLY A 140 61.56 23.29 -17.22
N LEU A 141 61.67 22.95 -15.94
CA LEU A 141 60.76 22.02 -15.26
C LEU A 141 59.33 22.54 -15.19
N LEU A 142 59.14 23.83 -14.93
CA LEU A 142 57.83 24.46 -14.96
C LEU A 142 57.19 24.40 -16.36
N ILE A 143 57.95 24.65 -17.42
CA ILE A 143 57.46 24.56 -18.81
C ILE A 143 57.02 23.11 -19.12
N VAL A 144 57.82 22.11 -18.77
CA VAL A 144 57.49 20.69 -18.98
C VAL A 144 56.21 20.31 -18.21
N TRP A 145 56.07 20.78 -16.97
CA TRP A 145 54.89 20.51 -16.15
C TRP A 145 53.62 21.14 -16.73
N VAL A 146 53.71 22.39 -17.22
CA VAL A 146 52.60 23.08 -17.89
C VAL A 146 52.20 22.32 -19.16
N LEU A 147 53.16 21.91 -19.99
CA LEU A 147 52.90 21.14 -21.21
C LEU A 147 52.24 19.78 -20.92
N TYR A 148 52.73 19.07 -19.90
CA TYR A 148 52.14 17.82 -19.45
C TYR A 148 50.70 18.02 -18.97
N SER A 149 50.44 19.06 -18.18
CA SER A 149 49.12 19.38 -17.65
C SER A 149 48.13 19.73 -18.76
N ILE A 150 48.54 20.52 -19.75
CA ILE A 150 47.70 20.82 -20.94
C ILE A 150 47.35 19.54 -21.71
N ARG A 151 48.31 18.62 -21.86
CA ARG A 151 48.08 17.34 -22.53
C ARG A 151 47.08 16.46 -21.77
N GLN A 152 47.16 16.42 -20.44
CA GLN A 152 46.22 15.66 -19.61
C GLN A 152 44.80 16.23 -19.66
N VAL A 153 44.65 17.56 -19.68
CA VAL A 153 43.33 18.20 -19.87
C VAL A 153 42.69 17.75 -21.18
N ARG A 154 43.45 17.69 -22.29
CA ARG A 154 42.93 17.18 -23.57
C ARG A 154 42.52 15.72 -23.49
N LYS A 155 43.32 14.86 -22.84
CA LYS A 155 43.01 13.42 -22.70
C LYS A 155 41.73 13.21 -21.87
N ASN A 156 41.59 13.92 -20.76
CA ASN A 156 40.41 13.84 -19.91
C ASN A 156 39.18 14.36 -20.64
N ARG A 157 39.31 15.48 -21.37
CA ARG A 157 38.23 16.00 -22.22
C ARG A 157 37.72 14.96 -23.20
N ILE A 158 38.62 14.28 -23.92
CA ILE A 158 38.27 13.21 -24.87
C ILE A 158 37.55 12.05 -24.15
N HIS A 159 38.00 11.65 -22.96
CA HIS A 159 37.36 10.58 -22.19
C HIS A 159 35.93 10.95 -21.77
N TYR A 160 35.71 12.16 -21.25
CA TYR A 160 34.38 12.61 -20.86
C TYR A 160 33.47 12.81 -22.07
N GLU A 161 33.96 13.44 -23.14
CA GLU A 161 33.18 13.70 -24.35
C GLU A 161 32.76 12.42 -25.07
N ASN A 162 33.66 11.45 -25.20
CA ASN A 162 33.42 10.28 -26.05
C ASN A 162 32.89 9.06 -25.29
N VAL A 163 33.21 8.91 -24.00
CA VAL A 163 32.81 7.74 -23.21
C VAL A 163 31.67 8.11 -22.28
N VAL A 164 31.88 9.05 -21.35
CA VAL A 164 30.92 9.34 -20.28
C VAL A 164 29.63 10.00 -20.80
N ILE A 165 29.74 11.02 -21.67
CA ILE A 165 28.57 11.67 -22.27
C ILE A 165 27.78 10.67 -23.13
N ALA A 166 28.46 9.87 -23.95
CA ALA A 166 27.79 8.92 -24.85
C ALA A 166 27.10 7.78 -24.08
N GLU A 167 27.75 7.24 -23.05
CA GLU A 167 27.18 6.18 -22.21
C GLU A 167 25.97 6.68 -21.40
N ASN A 168 26.05 7.89 -20.84
CA ASN A 168 24.90 8.53 -20.17
C ASN A 168 23.78 8.86 -21.16
N ARG A 169 24.09 9.34 -22.38
CA ARG A 169 23.08 9.52 -23.44
C ARG A 169 22.37 8.22 -23.81
N LYS A 170 23.09 7.09 -23.87
CA LYS A 170 22.50 5.76 -24.13
C LYS A 170 21.60 5.30 -22.98
N LYS A 171 22.02 5.47 -21.72
CA LYS A 171 21.20 5.16 -20.54
C LYS A 171 19.96 6.05 -20.45
N ASN A 172 20.08 7.33 -20.81
CA ASN A 172 18.99 8.29 -20.82
C ASN A 172 18.01 8.05 -21.98
N ALA A 173 18.47 7.67 -23.18
CA ALA A 173 17.59 7.38 -24.32
C ALA A 173 16.58 6.22 -24.07
N LEU A 174 16.83 5.36 -23.08
CA LEU A 174 15.93 4.27 -22.67
C LEU A 174 14.77 4.73 -21.74
N VAL A 175 14.88 5.91 -21.11
CA VAL A 175 13.92 6.42 -20.10
C VAL A 175 12.67 7.08 -20.72
N PRO A 176 12.76 7.88 -21.81
CA PRO A 176 11.60 8.42 -22.51
C PRO A 176 10.64 7.33 -22.99
N GLY A 177 11.18 6.17 -23.41
CA GLY A 177 10.37 5.03 -23.85
C GLY A 177 9.54 4.42 -22.71
N LYS A 178 10.13 4.23 -21.53
CA LYS A 178 9.42 3.67 -20.37
C LYS A 178 8.38 4.62 -19.81
N ARG A 179 8.74 5.90 -19.63
CA ARG A 179 7.81 6.93 -19.16
C ARG A 179 6.66 7.15 -20.15
N ARG A 180 6.96 7.23 -21.45
CA ARG A 180 5.92 7.38 -22.49
C ARG A 180 5.01 6.16 -22.57
N LYS A 181 5.53 4.94 -22.41
CA LYS A 181 4.70 3.72 -22.32
C LYS A 181 3.78 3.78 -21.10
N GLN A 182 4.29 4.19 -19.94
CA GLN A 182 3.49 4.32 -18.73
C GLN A 182 2.44 5.45 -18.86
N GLN A 183 2.80 6.56 -19.52
CA GLN A 183 1.87 7.65 -19.83
C GLN A 183 0.72 7.16 -20.70
N LEU A 184 1.01 6.38 -21.76
CA LEU A 184 -0.01 5.79 -22.62
C LEU A 184 -0.98 4.87 -21.84
N VAL A 185 -0.47 4.13 -20.85
CA VAL A 185 -1.32 3.32 -19.96
C VAL A 185 -2.26 4.22 -19.15
N VAL A 186 -1.74 5.28 -18.53
CA VAL A 186 -2.57 6.25 -17.78
C VAL A 186 -3.62 6.91 -18.69
N ASP A 187 -3.22 7.33 -19.88
CA ASP A 187 -4.11 7.99 -20.84
C ASP A 187 -5.22 7.04 -21.32
N ASN A 188 -4.88 5.78 -21.60
CA ASN A 188 -5.85 4.74 -21.96
C ASN A 188 -6.83 4.46 -20.82
N LEU A 189 -6.36 4.39 -19.57
CA LEU A 189 -7.23 4.22 -18.41
C LEU A 189 -8.17 5.42 -18.22
N LYS A 190 -7.68 6.66 -18.39
CA LYS A 190 -8.50 7.88 -18.35
C LYS A 190 -9.56 7.92 -19.46
N ASN A 191 -9.19 7.51 -20.68
CA ASN A 191 -10.13 7.40 -21.78
C ASN A 191 -11.21 6.34 -21.50
N THR A 192 -10.81 5.19 -20.93
CA THR A 192 -11.73 4.14 -20.52
C THR A 192 -12.68 4.62 -19.42
N LEU A 193 -12.17 5.37 -18.43
CA LEU A 193 -12.97 5.99 -17.38
C LEU A 193 -14.03 6.91 -17.98
N LYS A 194 -13.63 7.85 -18.84
CA LYS A 194 -14.55 8.79 -19.50
C LYS A 194 -15.64 8.08 -20.32
N SER A 195 -15.27 7.01 -21.04
CA SER A 195 -16.23 6.17 -21.77
C SER A 195 -17.21 5.49 -20.81
N THR A 196 -16.72 4.97 -19.69
CA THR A 196 -17.54 4.27 -18.68
C THR A 196 -18.48 5.24 -17.96
N GLU A 197 -18.04 6.47 -17.66
CA GLU A 197 -18.89 7.54 -17.11
C GLU A 197 -20.01 7.94 -18.09
N THR A 198 -19.69 8.01 -19.39
CA THR A 198 -20.68 8.26 -20.43
C THR A 198 -21.70 7.13 -20.52
N GLN A 199 -21.27 5.86 -20.40
CA GLN A 199 -22.16 4.71 -20.33
C GLN A 199 -23.07 4.77 -19.10
N LEU A 200 -22.54 5.14 -17.94
CA LEU A 200 -23.33 5.32 -16.72
C LEU A 200 -24.42 6.37 -16.92
N LEU A 201 -24.07 7.53 -17.49
CA LEU A 201 -25.04 8.60 -17.77
C LEU A 201 -26.12 8.12 -18.75
N ASN A 202 -25.74 7.39 -19.80
CA ASN A 202 -26.69 6.82 -20.75
C ASN A 202 -27.63 5.81 -20.08
N HIS A 203 -27.14 4.94 -19.20
CA HIS A 203 -27.97 4.01 -18.44
C HIS A 203 -28.93 4.73 -17.47
N GLN A 204 -28.48 5.80 -16.83
CA GLN A 204 -29.33 6.62 -15.96
C GLN A 204 -30.42 7.35 -16.75
N ASN A 205 -30.08 7.91 -17.92
CA ASN A 205 -31.04 8.53 -18.82
C ASN A 205 -32.06 7.52 -19.36
N GLU A 206 -31.60 6.32 -19.73
CA GLU A 206 -32.47 5.23 -20.17
C GLU A 206 -33.46 4.83 -19.07
N LEU A 207 -32.97 4.68 -17.82
CA LEU A 207 -33.81 4.38 -16.66
C LEU A 207 -34.88 5.45 -16.46
N MET A 208 -34.49 6.73 -16.50
CA MET A 208 -35.41 7.86 -16.34
C MET A 208 -36.44 7.91 -17.48
N ASN A 209 -36.02 7.64 -18.72
CA ASN A 209 -36.92 7.58 -19.86
C ASN A 209 -37.97 6.47 -19.71
N ILE A 210 -37.58 5.29 -19.21
CA ILE A 210 -38.53 4.21 -18.92
C ILE A 210 -39.54 4.65 -17.85
N MET A 211 -39.06 5.26 -16.76
CA MET A 211 -39.92 5.77 -15.69
C MET A 211 -40.92 6.83 -16.17
N ASN A 212 -40.50 7.71 -17.08
CA ASN A 212 -41.35 8.78 -17.62
C ASN A 212 -42.34 8.27 -18.67
N THR A 213 -41.98 7.23 -19.42
CA THR A 213 -42.85 6.68 -20.49
C THR A 213 -43.96 5.81 -19.92
N ILE A 214 -43.71 5.16 -18.79
CA ILE A 214 -44.64 4.23 -18.16
C ILE A 214 -45.37 4.94 -17.01
N SER A 215 -46.69 5.14 -17.14
CA SER A 215 -47.54 5.68 -16.07
C SER A 215 -47.71 4.70 -14.92
N ILE A 216 -46.71 4.62 -14.05
CA ILE A 216 -46.74 3.97 -12.74
C ILE A 216 -46.43 5.03 -11.67
N PRO A 217 -47.23 5.10 -10.58
CA PRO A 217 -46.93 5.99 -9.46
C PRO A 217 -45.51 5.79 -8.88
N ASN A 218 -44.85 6.89 -8.53
CA ASN A 218 -43.45 6.90 -8.07
C ASN A 218 -43.14 5.94 -6.91
N GLN A 219 -44.12 5.72 -6.03
CA GLN A 219 -44.01 4.80 -4.89
C GLN A 219 -43.78 3.34 -5.27
N TYR A 220 -44.18 2.92 -6.49
CA TYR A 220 -44.04 1.53 -6.92
C TYR A 220 -42.69 1.25 -7.60
N TRP A 221 -42.02 2.26 -8.17
CA TRP A 221 -40.71 2.10 -8.82
C TRP A 221 -39.60 1.68 -7.85
N THR A 222 -39.73 2.04 -6.58
CA THR A 222 -38.75 1.68 -5.55
C THR A 222 -38.84 0.21 -5.13
N ASN A 223 -39.99 -0.44 -5.34
CA ASN A 223 -40.24 -1.82 -4.91
C ASN A 223 -40.13 -2.82 -6.07
N ASP A 224 -39.06 -3.61 -6.08
CA ASP A 224 -38.80 -4.61 -7.11
C ASP A 224 -39.84 -5.73 -7.15
N GLU A 225 -40.49 -6.05 -6.01
CA GLU A 225 -41.57 -7.05 -5.97
C GLU A 225 -42.76 -6.59 -6.82
N VAL A 226 -43.12 -5.30 -6.72
CA VAL A 226 -44.21 -4.73 -7.51
C VAL A 226 -43.87 -4.81 -9.00
N ILE A 227 -42.66 -4.39 -9.38
CA ILE A 227 -42.25 -4.39 -10.79
C ILE A 227 -42.21 -5.82 -11.35
N ASN A 228 -41.68 -6.78 -10.61
CA ASN A 228 -41.70 -8.20 -11.00
C ASN A 228 -43.12 -8.76 -11.13
N PHE A 229 -44.01 -8.39 -10.20
CA PHE A 229 -45.43 -8.77 -10.29
C PHE A 229 -46.08 -8.19 -11.54
N LEU A 230 -45.86 -6.91 -11.85
CA LEU A 230 -46.40 -6.27 -13.05
C LEU A 230 -45.90 -6.94 -14.33
N ILE A 231 -44.61 -7.24 -14.41
CA ILE A 231 -44.00 -8.00 -15.52
C ILE A 231 -44.74 -9.33 -15.69
N GLN A 232 -44.90 -10.09 -14.61
CA GLN A 232 -45.60 -11.37 -14.61
C GLN A 232 -47.03 -11.23 -15.14
N LYS A 233 -47.82 -10.30 -14.59
CA LYS A 233 -49.23 -10.15 -14.98
C LYS A 233 -49.41 -9.71 -16.43
N LEU A 234 -48.49 -8.91 -16.96
CA LEU A 234 -48.50 -8.49 -18.36
C LEU A 234 -48.10 -9.64 -19.30
N GLU A 235 -47.09 -10.41 -18.96
CA GLU A 235 -46.57 -11.50 -19.81
C GLU A 235 -47.51 -12.70 -19.90
N TYR A 236 -48.11 -13.09 -18.78
CA TYR A 236 -49.09 -14.18 -18.75
C TYR A 236 -50.47 -13.74 -19.29
N GLY A 237 -50.61 -12.52 -19.81
CA GLY A 237 -51.85 -12.00 -20.39
C GLY A 237 -52.97 -11.76 -19.37
N GLN A 238 -52.68 -11.88 -18.07
CA GLN A 238 -53.64 -11.67 -16.98
C GLN A 238 -54.05 -10.19 -16.87
N ALA A 239 -53.18 -9.28 -17.30
CA ALA A 239 -53.48 -7.86 -17.45
C ALA A 239 -53.10 -7.36 -18.85
N LYS A 240 -54.04 -6.70 -19.54
CA LYS A 240 -53.80 -6.08 -20.85
C LYS A 240 -53.17 -4.68 -20.79
N THR A 241 -53.13 -4.07 -19.61
CA THR A 241 -52.69 -2.69 -19.37
C THR A 241 -52.05 -2.58 -17.99
N ILE A 242 -51.14 -1.63 -17.80
CA ILE A 242 -50.49 -1.36 -16.51
C ILE A 242 -51.52 -1.06 -15.41
N GLY A 243 -52.53 -0.22 -15.68
CA GLY A 243 -53.55 0.10 -14.68
C GLY A 243 -54.27 -1.14 -14.13
N LYS A 244 -54.63 -2.08 -15.01
CA LYS A 244 -55.20 -3.38 -14.58
C LYS A 244 -54.21 -4.21 -13.77
N ALA A 245 -52.94 -4.23 -14.16
CA ALA A 245 -51.91 -4.96 -13.42
C ALA A 245 -51.68 -4.37 -12.02
N LEU A 246 -51.69 -3.04 -11.89
CA LEU A 246 -51.62 -2.34 -10.60
C LEU A 246 -52.84 -2.62 -9.73
N ASN A 247 -54.05 -2.63 -10.30
CA ASN A 247 -55.25 -3.01 -9.54
C ASN A 247 -55.15 -4.44 -9.00
N LEU A 248 -54.63 -5.39 -9.81
CA LEU A 248 -54.39 -6.76 -9.35
C LEU A 248 -53.36 -6.82 -8.23
N TRP A 249 -52.36 -5.95 -8.25
CA TRP A 249 -51.39 -5.84 -7.16
C TRP A 249 -52.03 -5.33 -5.87
N ASP A 250 -52.85 -4.27 -5.95
CA ASP A 250 -53.52 -3.73 -4.78
C ASP A 250 -54.50 -4.75 -4.16
N ILE A 251 -55.20 -5.53 -5.00
CA ILE A 251 -56.01 -6.67 -4.57
C ILE A 251 -55.15 -7.71 -3.86
N GLU A 252 -54.06 -8.17 -4.48
CA GLU A 252 -53.14 -9.16 -3.91
C GLU A 252 -52.60 -8.72 -2.54
N VAL A 253 -52.18 -7.44 -2.42
CA VAL A 253 -51.71 -6.87 -1.16
C VAL A 253 -52.82 -6.87 -0.10
N SER A 254 -54.05 -6.51 -0.49
CA SER A 254 -55.19 -6.54 0.42
C SER A 254 -55.51 -7.97 0.90
N THR A 255 -55.48 -8.96 -0.01
CA THR A 255 -55.71 -10.37 0.30
C THR A 255 -54.65 -10.90 1.25
N ARG A 256 -53.36 -10.64 0.99
CA ARG A 256 -52.26 -11.04 1.88
C ARG A 256 -52.40 -10.44 3.28
N ARG A 257 -52.81 -9.17 3.40
CA ARG A 257 -53.06 -8.54 4.70
C ARG A 257 -54.20 -9.22 5.46
N VAL A 258 -55.29 -9.55 4.77
CA VAL A 258 -56.43 -10.27 5.36
C VAL A 258 -56.02 -11.68 5.80
N GLU A 259 -55.25 -12.40 4.98
CA GLU A 259 -54.75 -13.73 5.35
C GLU A 259 -53.81 -13.68 6.55
N GLN A 260 -52.91 -12.69 6.62
CA GLN A 260 -52.03 -12.50 7.77
C GLN A 260 -52.80 -12.17 9.03
N ALA A 261 -53.80 -11.27 8.94
CA ALA A 261 -54.69 -10.95 10.05
C ALA A 261 -55.49 -12.18 10.51
N SER A 262 -56.03 -12.96 9.58
CA SER A 262 -56.74 -14.21 9.88
C SER A 262 -55.84 -15.22 10.58
N LYS A 263 -54.62 -15.43 10.09
CA LYS A 263 -53.63 -16.31 10.76
C LYS A 263 -53.29 -15.82 12.17
N ALA A 264 -53.16 -14.52 12.37
CA ALA A 264 -52.92 -13.95 13.70
C ALA A 264 -54.10 -14.19 14.66
N VAL A 265 -55.33 -13.97 14.21
CA VAL A 265 -56.54 -14.24 15.01
C VAL A 265 -56.69 -15.73 15.34
N ILE A 266 -56.46 -16.61 14.36
CA ILE A 266 -56.50 -18.06 14.59
C ILE A 266 -55.44 -18.47 15.62
N LYS A 267 -54.23 -17.90 15.53
CA LYS A 267 -53.17 -18.16 16.50
C LYS A 267 -53.56 -17.69 17.90
N GLU A 268 -54.08 -16.47 18.03
CA GLU A 268 -54.54 -15.92 19.31
C GLU A 268 -55.69 -16.74 19.91
N THR A 269 -56.62 -17.21 19.07
CA THR A 269 -57.75 -18.05 19.51
C THR A 269 -57.26 -19.40 19.99
N ARG A 270 -56.32 -20.04 19.28
CA ARG A 270 -55.70 -21.29 19.76
C ARG A 270 -54.94 -21.10 21.06
N GLU A 271 -54.22 -19.99 21.21
CA GLU A 271 -53.51 -19.67 22.44
C GLU A 271 -54.48 -19.38 23.60
N SER A 272 -55.61 -18.71 23.36
CA SER A 272 -56.62 -18.43 24.38
C SER A 272 -57.37 -19.70 24.79
N GLU A 273 -57.72 -20.58 23.85
CA GLU A 273 -58.28 -21.90 24.12
C GLU A 273 -57.31 -22.77 24.94
N ALA A 274 -56.02 -22.75 24.59
CA ALA A 274 -55.00 -23.46 25.36
C ALA A 274 -54.87 -22.91 26.79
N ARG A 275 -54.98 -21.59 26.98
CA ARG A 275 -55.00 -20.97 28.33
C ARG A 275 -56.24 -21.38 29.12
N LEU A 276 -57.42 -21.38 28.49
CA LEU A 276 -58.67 -21.83 29.10
C LEU A 276 -58.64 -23.31 29.48
N ALA A 277 -58.09 -24.16 28.62
CA ALA A 277 -57.90 -25.59 28.91
C ALA A 277 -56.96 -25.80 30.10
N ARG A 278 -55.86 -25.04 30.19
CA ARG A 278 -54.96 -25.06 31.36
C ARG A 278 -55.68 -24.61 32.62
N GLN A 279 -56.44 -23.52 32.57
CA GLN A 279 -57.24 -23.05 33.72
C GLN A 279 -58.27 -24.08 34.16
N ARG A 280 -58.98 -24.73 33.22
CA ARG A 280 -59.94 -25.80 33.55
C ARG A 280 -59.24 -27.01 34.19
N GLN A 281 -58.06 -27.37 33.70
CA GLN A 281 -57.28 -28.47 34.25
C GLN A 281 -56.75 -28.13 35.65
N GLU A 282 -56.28 -26.90 35.87
CA GLU A 282 -55.88 -26.41 37.19
C GLU A 282 -57.06 -26.39 38.17
N GLN A 283 -58.24 -25.92 37.74
CA GLN A 283 -59.47 -25.95 38.54
C GLN A 283 -59.89 -27.39 38.88
N PHE A 284 -59.82 -28.31 37.90
CA PHE A 284 -60.14 -29.72 38.13
C PHE A 284 -59.20 -30.33 39.18
N ILE A 285 -57.89 -30.08 39.07
CA ILE A 285 -56.88 -30.54 40.03
C ILE A 285 -57.15 -29.97 41.43
N GLN A 286 -57.50 -28.68 41.53
CA GLN A 286 -57.86 -28.07 42.81
C GLN A 286 -59.13 -28.69 43.41
N ALA A 287 -60.16 -28.94 42.59
CA ALA A 287 -61.38 -29.59 43.03
C ALA A 287 -61.15 -31.04 43.50
N THR A 288 -60.31 -31.81 42.81
CA THR A 288 -59.94 -33.18 43.24
C THR A 288 -59.20 -33.15 44.57
N LYS A 289 -58.23 -32.24 44.73
CA LYS A 289 -57.52 -32.07 46.01
C LYS A 289 -58.46 -31.67 47.15
N ALA A 290 -59.40 -30.76 46.88
CA ALA A 290 -60.39 -30.35 47.88
C ALA A 290 -61.34 -31.50 48.27
N GLN A 291 -61.68 -32.37 47.32
CA GLN A 291 -62.50 -33.55 47.59
C GLN A 291 -61.71 -34.61 48.37
N GLN A 292 -60.47 -34.90 47.99
CA GLN A 292 -59.58 -35.77 48.78
C GLN A 292 -59.42 -35.27 50.22
N ALA A 293 -59.21 -33.97 50.41
CA ALA A 293 -59.14 -33.38 51.75
C ALA A 293 -60.45 -33.55 52.54
N ARG A 294 -61.62 -33.48 51.89
CA ARG A 294 -62.91 -33.74 52.54
C ARG A 294 -63.07 -35.22 52.90
N ASP A 295 -62.66 -36.11 52.01
CA ASP A 295 -62.74 -37.56 52.21
C ASP A 295 -61.82 -37.99 53.37
N GLU A 296 -60.59 -37.46 53.44
CA GLU A 296 -59.67 -37.67 54.57
C GLU A 296 -60.24 -37.15 55.90
N VAL A 297 -60.93 -36.00 55.88
CA VAL A 297 -61.59 -35.47 57.08
C VAL A 297 -62.74 -36.37 57.50
N GLN A 298 -63.55 -36.87 56.55
CA GLN A 298 -64.63 -37.81 56.85
C GLN A 298 -64.09 -39.15 57.37
N GLU A 299 -62.99 -39.65 56.82
CA GLU A 299 -62.34 -40.87 57.29
C GLU A 299 -61.83 -40.70 58.73
N LYS A 300 -61.18 -39.57 59.05
CA LYS A 300 -60.77 -39.25 60.44
C LYS A 300 -61.94 -39.17 61.40
N ILE A 301 -63.06 -38.56 60.98
CA ILE A 301 -64.29 -38.51 61.80
C ILE A 301 -64.85 -39.92 62.01
N ALA A 302 -64.86 -40.75 60.97
CA ALA A 302 -65.33 -42.14 61.07
C ALA A 302 -64.44 -42.99 61.99
N GLU A 303 -63.12 -42.81 61.93
CA GLU A 303 -62.18 -43.43 62.86
C GLU A 303 -62.40 -42.98 64.31
N GLU A 304 -62.59 -41.67 64.56
CA GLU A 304 -62.89 -41.17 65.90
C GLU A 304 -64.21 -41.71 66.45
N MET A 305 -65.26 -41.78 65.62
CA MET A 305 -66.54 -42.40 65.99
C MET A 305 -66.37 -43.88 66.32
N LYS A 306 -65.54 -44.60 65.57
CA LYS A 306 -65.23 -46.01 65.85
C LYS A 306 -64.47 -46.17 67.17
N ARG A 307 -63.44 -45.35 67.41
CA ARG A 307 -62.70 -45.35 68.70
C ARG A 307 -63.61 -45.03 69.87
N LYS A 308 -64.57 -44.12 69.70
CA LYS A 308 -65.55 -43.76 70.73
C LYS A 308 -66.50 -44.93 71.01
N ASN A 309 -67.04 -45.57 69.96
CA ASN A 309 -67.85 -46.78 70.11
C ASN A 309 -67.07 -47.93 70.78
N ASP A 310 -65.79 -48.12 70.42
CA ASP A 310 -64.94 -49.13 71.06
C ASP A 310 -64.69 -48.78 72.54
N HIS A 311 -64.55 -47.49 72.88
CA HIS A 311 -64.41 -47.02 74.26
C HIS A 311 -65.70 -47.19 75.07
N ASP A 312 -66.85 -46.89 74.47
CA ASP A 312 -68.18 -47.10 75.06
C ASP A 312 -68.44 -48.61 75.25
N ALA A 313 -68.03 -49.46 74.31
CA ALA A 313 -68.11 -50.92 74.44
C ALA A 313 -67.19 -51.47 75.55
N ILE A 314 -66.04 -50.83 75.81
CA ILE A 314 -65.18 -51.14 76.96
C ILE A 314 -65.87 -50.71 78.26
N HIS A 315 -66.48 -49.52 78.30
CA HIS A 315 -67.24 -49.05 79.46
C HIS A 315 -68.46 -49.93 79.77
N ASP A 316 -69.20 -50.37 78.76
CA ASP A 316 -70.32 -51.31 78.90
C ASP A 316 -69.85 -52.69 79.40
N ASN A 317 -68.71 -53.19 78.90
CA ASN A 317 -68.13 -54.43 79.41
C ASN A 317 -67.64 -54.31 80.86
N ILE A 318 -67.12 -53.15 81.26
CA ILE A 318 -66.74 -52.87 82.66
C ILE A 318 -67.99 -52.77 83.54
N ALA A 319 -69.06 -52.11 83.08
CA ALA A 319 -70.32 -52.00 83.79
C ALA A 319 -70.99 -53.37 84.01
N LYS A 320 -71.01 -54.24 83.00
CA LYS A 320 -71.47 -55.64 83.14
C LYS A 320 -70.62 -56.48 84.09
N LYS A 321 -69.30 -56.28 84.09
CA LYS A 321 -68.38 -57.02 84.97
C LYS A 321 -68.50 -56.60 86.44
N ASN A 322 -68.92 -55.36 86.69
CA ASN A 322 -69.14 -54.81 88.03
C ASN A 322 -70.60 -54.89 88.51
N GLY A 323 -71.51 -55.46 87.72
CA GLY A 323 -72.91 -55.70 88.11
C GLY A 323 -73.77 -54.45 88.25
N TRP A 324 -73.45 -53.37 87.51
CA TRP A 324 -74.19 -52.10 87.54
C TRP A 324 -75.28 -52.01 86.46
N LEU A 325 -75.32 -53.01 85.59
CA LEU A 325 -76.37 -53.38 84.63
C LEU A 325 -76.54 -54.90 84.72
#